data_AF-A0A2W7ISH2-F1
#
_entry.id   AF-A0A2W7ISH2-F1
#
_cell.length_a   1.000
_cell.length_b   1.000
_cell.length_c   1.000
_cell.angle_alpha   90.00
_cell.angle_beta   90.00
_cell.angle_gamma   90.00
#
_symmetry.space_group_name_H-M   'P 1'
#
loop_
_entity.id
_entity.type
_entity.pdbx_description
1 polymer ?
#
loop_
_entity_poly.entity_id
_entity_poly.type
_entity_poly.pdbx_seq_one_letter_code
_entity_poly.pdbx_strand_id
1 'polypeptide(L)'
;MSLLVIAEEPPDSAADTAIHEGLVAYNGAATGHHTARARLFLTARDAEGRLLGGVKGEVAMDWLYIDRLWLEAEARGQGLGTRLLAAIEDAGRAHGAIGAHLFSSTFQAPGFYIRHGYAEIGRLADRPPGQDRVWLSKRWG
;
A
#
# COMPACT_ATOMS: atom_id res chain seq x y z
N MET A 1 -19.98 5.78 38.91
CA MET A 1 -19.91 5.03 37.63
C MET A 1 -19.94 6.04 36.51
N SER A 2 -18.86 6.17 35.74
CA SER A 2 -18.86 6.95 34.51
C SER A 2 -19.59 6.17 33.43
N LEU A 3 -20.50 6.83 32.72
CA LEU A 3 -21.21 6.26 31.59
C LEU A 3 -20.25 6.22 30.39
N LEU A 4 -20.03 5.04 29.81
CA LEU A 4 -19.35 4.91 28.52
C LEU A 4 -20.37 5.18 27.41
N VAL A 5 -20.10 6.14 26.55
CA VAL A 5 -20.91 6.43 25.36
C VAL A 5 -20.08 6.09 24.14
N ILE A 6 -20.65 5.29 23.24
CA ILE A 6 -20.08 4.97 21.92
C ILE A 6 -20.98 5.66 20.90
N ALA A 7 -20.41 6.54 20.08
CA ALA A 7 -21.13 7.33 19.09
C ALA A 7 -20.42 7.29 17.74
N GLU A 8 -21.18 7.52 16.67
CA GLU A 8 -20.65 7.76 15.33
C GLU A 8 -20.25 9.24 15.21
N GLU A 9 -19.03 9.51 14.73
CA GLU A 9 -18.51 10.84 14.50
C GLU A 9 -18.10 11.02 13.03
N PRO A 10 -18.17 12.25 12.48
CA PRO A 10 -17.72 12.53 11.12
C PRO A 10 -16.21 12.33 10.95
N PRO A 11 -15.75 11.88 9.77
CA PRO A 11 -14.34 11.62 9.48
C PRO A 11 -13.58 12.93 9.18
N ASP A 12 -13.21 13.67 10.23
CA ASP A 12 -12.13 14.70 10.30
C ASP A 12 -12.06 15.28 11.74
N SER A 13 -12.44 14.48 12.74
CA SER A 13 -12.53 14.97 14.12
C SER A 13 -11.17 14.91 14.79
N ALA A 14 -10.94 15.77 15.79
CA ALA A 14 -9.77 15.67 16.66
C ALA A 14 -9.64 14.28 17.31
N ALA A 15 -10.75 13.54 17.45
CA ALA A 15 -10.75 12.19 17.95
C ALA A 15 -10.06 11.21 16.98
N ASP A 16 -10.22 11.36 15.65
CA ASP A 16 -9.51 10.51 14.66
C ASP A 16 -7.99 10.64 14.81
N THR A 17 -7.49 11.88 14.89
CA THR A 17 -6.07 12.16 15.17
C THR A 17 -5.63 11.55 16.49
N ALA A 18 -6.39 11.73 17.58
CA ALA A 18 -6.04 11.20 18.89
C ALA A 18 -6.02 9.66 18.93
N ILE A 19 -6.97 9.00 18.27
CA ILE A 19 -7.02 7.54 18.12
C ILE A 19 -5.80 7.06 17.33
N HIS A 20 -5.47 7.74 16.22
CA HIS A 20 -4.31 7.41 15.41
C HIS A 20 -3.00 7.54 16.20
N GLU A 21 -2.77 8.69 16.84
CA GLU A 21 -1.57 8.95 17.63
C GLU A 21 -1.43 8.00 18.82
N GLY A 22 -2.53 7.71 19.52
CA GLY A 22 -2.54 6.76 20.63
C GLY A 22 -2.12 5.35 20.18
N LEU A 23 -2.62 4.89 19.02
CA LEU A 23 -2.22 3.60 18.46
C LEU A 23 -0.76 3.61 17.97
N VAL A 24 -0.31 4.69 17.33
CA VAL A 24 1.09 4.85 16.90
C VAL A 24 2.05 4.78 18.10
N ALA A 25 1.72 5.47 19.19
CA ALA A 25 2.51 5.47 20.42
C ALA A 25 2.53 4.08 21.08
N TYR A 26 1.37 3.44 21.20
CA TYR A 26 1.27 2.08 21.74
C TYR A 26 2.10 1.08 20.93
N ASN A 27 1.98 1.11 19.60
CA ASN A 27 2.72 0.20 18.71
C ASN A 27 4.23 0.44 18.79
N GLY A 28 4.66 1.70 18.87
CA GLY A 28 6.07 2.05 19.06
C GLY A 28 6.62 1.50 20.38
N ALA A 29 5.87 1.66 21.48
CA ALA A 29 6.24 1.12 22.78
C ALA A 29 6.28 -0.43 22.80
N ALA A 30 5.36 -1.09 22.09
CA ALA A 30 5.26 -2.54 22.08
C ALA A 30 6.33 -3.22 21.21
N THR A 31 6.78 -2.58 20.14
CA THR A 31 7.63 -3.21 19.12
C THR A 31 9.06 -2.67 19.12
N GLY A 32 9.29 -1.43 19.57
CA GLY A 32 10.57 -0.74 19.43
C GLY A 32 10.89 -0.31 17.99
N HIS A 33 10.00 -0.58 17.03
CA HIS A 33 10.17 -0.19 15.63
C HIS A 33 9.65 1.23 15.38
N HIS A 34 10.22 1.89 14.37
CA HIS A 34 9.74 3.18 13.92
C HIS A 34 8.33 3.05 13.32
N THR A 35 7.38 3.75 13.92
CA THR A 35 5.98 3.81 13.48
C THR A 35 5.70 4.96 12.51
N ALA A 36 6.68 5.85 12.32
CA ALA A 36 6.59 6.96 11.39
C ALA A 36 6.42 6.44 9.95
N ARG A 37 5.36 6.89 9.28
CA ARG A 37 5.02 6.46 7.92
C ARG A 37 5.76 7.31 6.88
N ALA A 38 6.69 6.70 6.15
CA ALA A 38 7.29 7.36 4.99
C ALA A 38 6.38 7.16 3.76
N ARG A 39 5.70 8.22 3.31
CA ARG A 39 4.81 8.18 2.14
C ARG A 39 5.63 8.27 0.85
N LEU A 40 5.42 7.33 -0.05
CA LEU A 40 6.10 7.26 -1.34
C LEU A 40 5.09 7.52 -2.46
N PHE A 41 5.46 8.39 -3.41
CA PHE A 41 4.62 8.72 -4.56
C PHE A 41 5.47 8.97 -5.80
N LEU A 42 5.26 8.15 -6.83
CA LEU A 42 6.01 8.19 -8.09
C LEU A 42 5.01 8.33 -9.23
N THR A 43 5.30 9.22 -10.18
CA THR A 43 4.45 9.45 -11.36
C THR A 43 5.22 9.19 -12.65
N ALA A 44 4.53 8.68 -13.66
CA ALA A 44 5.03 8.56 -15.02
C ALA A 44 4.30 9.56 -15.92
N ARG A 45 5.06 10.34 -16.68
CA ARG A 45 4.54 11.37 -17.58
C ARG A 45 5.18 11.25 -18.96
N ASP A 46 4.46 11.66 -20.01
CA ASP A 46 5.02 11.79 -21.36
C ASP A 46 5.88 13.07 -21.51
N ALA A 47 6.40 13.30 -22.71
CA ALA A 47 7.27 14.43 -23.01
C ALA A 47 6.55 15.79 -22.85
N GLU A 48 5.24 15.79 -23.01
CA GLU A 48 4.35 16.94 -22.85
C GLU A 48 3.90 17.12 -21.39
N GLY A 49 4.32 16.24 -20.47
CA GLY A 49 4.03 16.31 -19.04
C GLY A 49 2.68 15.73 -18.62
N ARG A 50 1.93 15.10 -19.53
CA ARG A 50 0.65 14.45 -19.22
C ARG A 50 0.88 13.20 -18.37
N LEU A 51 0.01 12.99 -17.38
CA LEU A 51 0.09 11.85 -16.48
C LEU A 51 -0.33 10.56 -17.20
N LEU A 52 0.60 9.61 -17.32
CA LEU A 52 0.34 8.27 -17.87
C LEU A 52 0.07 7.24 -16.77
N GLY A 53 0.40 7.57 -15.52
CA GLY A 53 0.18 6.69 -14.39
C GLY A 53 1.09 7.01 -13.21
N GLY A 54 1.06 6.12 -12.22
CA GLY A 54 1.88 6.28 -11.02
C GLY A 54 1.69 5.16 -10.02
N VAL A 55 2.48 5.23 -8.97
CA VAL A 55 2.43 4.32 -7.84
C VAL A 55 2.55 5.08 -6.53
N LYS A 56 1.73 4.69 -5.56
CA LYS A 56 1.70 5.24 -4.20
C LYS A 56 1.86 4.11 -3.21
N GLY A 57 2.64 4.35 -2.17
CA GLY A 57 2.80 3.42 -1.05
C GLY A 57 3.28 4.13 0.20
N GLU A 58 3.50 3.36 1.24
CA GLU A 58 4.09 3.84 2.49
C GLU A 58 5.01 2.78 3.09
N VAL A 59 6.09 3.22 3.75
CA VAL A 59 6.91 2.36 4.61
C VAL A 59 6.53 2.61 6.05
N ALA A 60 6.19 1.53 6.76
CA ALA A 60 5.93 1.51 8.19
C ALA A 60 6.21 0.11 8.74
N MET A 61 6.65 0.00 9.99
CA MET A 61 6.99 -1.29 10.60
C MET A 61 7.92 -2.14 9.73
N ASP A 62 8.92 -1.48 9.12
CA ASP A 62 9.91 -2.06 8.21
C ASP A 62 9.34 -2.74 6.95
N TRP A 63 8.08 -2.47 6.56
CA TRP A 63 7.52 -3.00 5.32
C TRP A 63 6.97 -1.88 4.45
N LEU A 64 7.13 -2.06 3.13
CA LEU A 64 6.47 -1.24 2.12
C LEU A 64 5.07 -1.77 1.86
N TYR A 65 4.04 -0.98 2.15
CA TYR A 65 2.70 -1.23 1.64
C TYR A 65 2.50 -0.46 0.32
N ILE A 66 2.24 -1.19 -0.78
CA ILE A 66 1.89 -0.58 -2.07
C ILE A 66 0.37 -0.39 -2.09
N ASP A 67 -0.08 0.85 -1.93
CA ASP A 67 -1.50 1.23 -1.88
C ASP A 67 -2.14 1.18 -3.29
N ARG A 68 -1.49 1.83 -4.27
CA ARG A 68 -2.07 2.00 -5.61
C ARG A 68 -0.97 1.95 -6.66
N LEU A 69 -1.21 1.20 -7.74
CA LEU A 69 -0.48 1.29 -9.00
C LEU A 69 -1.50 1.38 -10.12
N TRP A 70 -1.42 2.42 -10.94
CA TRP A 70 -2.34 2.63 -12.04
C TRP A 70 -1.62 3.19 -13.25
N LEU A 71 -2.09 2.80 -14.43
CA LEU A 71 -1.63 3.28 -15.73
C LEU A 71 -2.82 3.55 -16.64
N GLU A 72 -2.69 4.58 -17.46
CA GLU A 72 -3.52 4.84 -18.62
C GLU A 72 -3.55 3.61 -19.54
N ALA A 73 -4.67 3.41 -20.23
CA ALA A 73 -4.88 2.22 -21.06
C ALA A 73 -3.80 2.07 -22.15
N GLU A 74 -3.47 3.16 -22.82
CA GLU A 74 -2.43 3.23 -23.86
C GLU A 74 -1.02 2.96 -23.34
N ALA A 75 -0.74 3.23 -22.06
CA ALA A 75 0.56 3.03 -21.45
C ALA A 75 0.79 1.60 -20.92
N ARG A 76 -0.22 0.73 -21.01
CA ARG A 76 -0.15 -0.67 -20.57
C ARG A 76 0.54 -1.55 -21.61
N GLY A 77 1.09 -2.68 -21.16
CA GLY A 77 1.79 -3.63 -22.05
C GLY A 77 3.18 -3.20 -22.52
N GLN A 78 3.63 -1.98 -22.16
CA GLN A 78 4.92 -1.41 -22.58
C GLN A 78 6.00 -1.47 -21.50
N GLY A 79 5.83 -2.30 -20.47
CA GLY A 79 6.78 -2.44 -19.36
C GLY A 79 6.77 -1.29 -18.33
N LEU A 80 5.95 -0.23 -18.53
CA LEU A 80 5.91 0.91 -17.59
C LEU A 80 5.48 0.50 -16.16
N GLY A 81 4.56 -0.45 -16.04
CA GLY A 81 4.11 -0.96 -14.73
C GLY A 81 5.24 -1.65 -13.96
N THR A 82 6.06 -2.45 -14.67
CA THR A 82 7.26 -3.08 -14.10
C THR A 82 8.26 -2.03 -13.63
N ARG A 83 8.48 -0.97 -14.41
CA ARG A 83 9.38 0.13 -14.02
C ARG A 83 8.89 0.87 -12.77
N LEU A 84 7.59 1.18 -12.68
CA LEU A 84 7.01 1.81 -11.50
C LEU A 84 7.09 0.91 -10.26
N LEU A 85 6.81 -0.39 -10.42
CA LEU A 85 6.92 -1.35 -9.33
C LEU A 85 8.36 -1.43 -8.81
N ALA A 86 9.36 -1.57 -9.69
CA ALA A 86 10.76 -1.59 -9.29
C ALA A 86 11.16 -0.29 -8.58
N ALA A 87 10.76 0.87 -9.12
CA ALA A 87 11.09 2.16 -8.52
C ALA A 87 10.51 2.36 -7.12
N ILE A 88 9.27 1.90 -6.86
CA ILE A 88 8.72 1.98 -5.50
C ILE A 88 9.33 0.95 -4.56
N GLU A 89 9.70 -0.25 -5.04
CA GLU A 89 10.44 -1.21 -4.24
C GLU A 89 11.80 -0.64 -3.81
N ASP A 90 12.53 0.00 -4.74
CA ASP A 90 13.83 0.64 -4.44
C ASP A 90 13.68 1.80 -3.45
N ALA A 91 12.65 2.64 -3.63
CA ALA A 91 12.34 3.67 -2.66
C ALA A 91 11.98 3.08 -1.29
N GLY A 92 11.27 1.94 -1.25
CA GLY A 92 10.98 1.20 -0.02
C GLY A 92 12.25 0.73 0.70
N ARG A 93 13.18 0.09 -0.04
CA ARG A 93 14.50 -0.32 0.48
C ARG A 93 15.28 0.85 1.06
N ALA A 94 15.30 1.98 0.35
CA ALA A 94 15.98 3.20 0.80
C ALA A 94 15.39 3.77 2.12
N HIS A 95 14.13 3.45 2.42
CA HIS A 95 13.46 3.82 3.67
C HIS A 95 13.48 2.69 4.72
N GLY A 96 14.34 1.69 4.56
CA GLY A 96 14.55 0.63 5.54
C GLY A 96 13.52 -0.51 5.49
N ALA A 97 12.67 -0.56 4.46
CA ALA A 97 11.77 -1.70 4.32
C ALA A 97 12.57 -3.00 4.02
N ILE A 98 12.15 -4.11 4.63
CA ILE A 98 12.69 -5.46 4.46
C ILE A 98 11.89 -6.29 3.45
N GLY A 99 10.80 -5.73 2.94
CA GLY A 99 9.90 -6.35 2.00
C GLY A 99 8.76 -5.43 1.62
N ALA A 100 7.91 -5.90 0.71
CA ALA A 100 6.72 -5.21 0.28
C ALA A 100 5.50 -6.11 0.36
N HIS A 101 4.33 -5.51 0.60
CA HIS A 101 3.05 -6.20 0.52
C HIS A 101 1.96 -5.30 -0.06
N LEU A 102 0.89 -5.91 -0.55
CA LEU A 102 -0.27 -5.23 -1.14
C LEU A 102 -1.49 -6.15 -1.16
N PHE A 103 -2.64 -5.60 -1.53
CA PHE A 103 -3.72 -6.43 -2.06
C PHE A 103 -4.01 -6.04 -3.52
N SER A 104 -4.46 -7.01 -4.31
CA SER A 104 -4.98 -6.81 -5.66
C SER A 104 -6.27 -7.61 -5.81
N SER A 105 -7.30 -7.00 -6.39
CA SER A 105 -8.52 -7.74 -6.74
C SER A 105 -8.27 -8.58 -8.01
N THR A 106 -8.97 -9.69 -8.23
CA THR A 106 -8.75 -10.57 -9.40
C THR A 106 -8.85 -9.85 -10.75
N PHE A 107 -9.71 -8.85 -10.87
CA PHE A 107 -9.81 -7.98 -12.05
C PHE A 107 -8.70 -6.91 -12.17
N GLN A 108 -7.86 -6.75 -11.14
CA GLN A 108 -6.71 -5.82 -11.09
C GLN A 108 -5.36 -6.55 -11.27
N ALA A 109 -5.39 -7.72 -11.90
CA ALA A 109 -4.22 -8.48 -12.31
C ALA A 109 -3.25 -8.85 -11.16
N PRO A 110 -3.66 -9.65 -10.15
CA PRO A 110 -2.73 -10.14 -9.12
C PRO A 110 -1.55 -10.91 -9.71
N GLY A 111 -1.76 -11.57 -10.86
CA GLY A 111 -0.71 -12.25 -11.63
C GLY A 111 0.42 -11.32 -12.09
N PHE A 112 0.20 -10.01 -12.20
CA PHE A 112 1.28 -9.05 -12.45
C PHE A 112 2.31 -9.10 -11.31
N TYR A 113 1.88 -9.03 -10.06
CA TYR A 113 2.78 -9.04 -8.91
C TYR A 113 3.42 -10.42 -8.70
N ILE A 114 2.68 -11.51 -8.93
CA ILE A 114 3.22 -12.88 -8.84
C ILE A 114 4.42 -13.06 -9.78
N ARG A 115 4.32 -12.56 -11.03
CA ARG A 115 5.45 -12.58 -11.98
C ARG A 115 6.67 -11.74 -11.53
N HIS A 116 6.50 -10.83 -10.58
CA HIS A 116 7.56 -10.00 -10.00
C HIS A 116 8.05 -10.53 -8.63
N GLY A 117 7.72 -11.78 -8.31
CA GLY A 117 8.24 -12.48 -7.13
C GLY A 117 7.40 -12.29 -5.86
N TYR A 118 6.17 -11.79 -5.97
CA TYR A 118 5.24 -11.78 -4.85
C TYR A 118 4.57 -13.14 -4.67
N ALA A 119 4.43 -13.58 -3.42
CA ALA A 119 3.66 -14.75 -3.03
C ALA A 119 2.31 -14.32 -2.46
N GLU A 120 1.25 -15.10 -2.76
CA GLU A 120 -0.05 -14.93 -2.12
C GLU A 120 0.04 -15.33 -0.64
N ILE A 121 -0.44 -14.45 0.24
CA ILE A 121 -0.46 -14.66 1.69
C ILE A 121 -1.87 -14.68 2.29
N GLY A 122 -2.89 -14.39 1.48
CA GLY A 122 -4.27 -14.42 1.92
C GLY A 122 -5.23 -14.08 0.79
N ARG A 123 -6.49 -14.52 0.94
CA ARG A 123 -7.55 -14.31 -0.04
C ARG A 123 -8.90 -14.14 0.65
N LEU A 124 -9.68 -13.19 0.15
CA LEU A 124 -11.07 -13.00 0.52
C LEU A 124 -11.88 -13.18 -0.76
N ALA A 125 -12.57 -14.32 -0.82
CA ALA A 125 -13.40 -14.66 -1.95
C ALA A 125 -14.64 -13.75 -2.04
N ASP A 126 -15.18 -13.61 -3.23
CA ASP A 126 -16.49 -12.99 -3.50
C ASP A 126 -16.60 -11.51 -3.03
N ARG A 127 -15.51 -10.75 -3.16
CA ARG A 127 -15.42 -9.31 -2.87
C ARG A 127 -14.81 -8.52 -4.04
N PRO A 128 -15.63 -7.75 -4.79
CA PRO A 128 -17.10 -7.83 -4.85
C PRO A 128 -17.58 -9.19 -5.36
N PRO A 129 -18.88 -9.51 -5.31
CA PRO A 129 -19.38 -10.79 -5.79
C PRO A 129 -18.86 -11.15 -7.20
N GLY A 130 -18.34 -12.37 -7.35
CA GLY A 130 -17.68 -12.87 -8.56
C GLY A 130 -16.20 -12.46 -8.74
N GLN A 131 -15.60 -11.78 -7.76
CA GLN A 131 -14.20 -11.38 -7.76
C GLN A 131 -13.57 -11.68 -6.40
N ASP A 132 -12.27 -11.89 -6.34
CA ASP A 132 -11.57 -12.07 -5.06
C ASP A 132 -10.65 -10.89 -4.78
N ARG A 133 -10.41 -10.62 -3.49
CA ARG A 133 -9.27 -9.81 -3.04
C ARG A 133 -8.14 -10.72 -2.62
N VAL A 134 -6.96 -10.50 -3.18
CA VAL A 134 -5.76 -11.31 -2.97
C VAL A 134 -4.68 -10.45 -2.32
N TRP A 135 -4.19 -10.86 -1.15
CA TRP A 135 -3.06 -10.24 -0.47
C TRP A 135 -1.76 -10.93 -0.88
N LEU A 136 -0.75 -10.12 -1.17
CA LEU A 136 0.51 -10.53 -1.77
C LEU A 136 1.66 -9.92 -0.97
N SER A 137 2.75 -10.67 -0.80
CA SER A 137 3.98 -10.14 -0.20
C SER A 137 5.23 -10.64 -0.91
N LYS A 138 6.29 -9.85 -0.81
CA LYS A 138 7.64 -10.16 -1.29
C LYS A 138 8.63 -9.70 -0.24
N ARG A 139 9.35 -10.63 0.36
CA ARG A 139 10.47 -10.31 1.26
C ARG A 139 11.74 -10.13 0.45
N TRP A 140 12.57 -9.16 0.82
CA TRP A 140 13.90 -8.97 0.24
C TRP A 140 14.95 -9.68 1.11
N GLY A 141 16.00 -10.19 0.47
CA GLY A 141 17.12 -10.84 1.13
C GLY A 141 18.09 -9.86 1.76
#